data_AF-U3TQI2-F1
#
_entry.id   AF-U3TQI2-F1
#
_cell.length_a   1.000
_cell.length_b   1.000
_cell.length_c   1.000
_cell.angle_alpha   90.00
_cell.angle_beta   90.00
_cell.angle_gamma   90.00
#
_symmetry.space_group_name_H-M   'P 1'
#
loop_
_entity.id
_entity.type
_entity.pdbx_description
1 polymer ?
#
loop_
_entity_poly.entity_id
_entity_poly.type
_entity_poly.pdbx_seq_one_letter_code
_entity_poly.pdbx_strand_id
1 'polypeptide(L)'
;MNLQWLAWHNLPWIKATGGEWRYALRNAIAMCLALTLAYALQLDQPYWAMTSAAVVSFPTVGGAISKSLGRIVGSLLGASPALLIAGHTLNEPWLFAFFMAGWLALCT
;
A
#
# COMPACT_ATOMS: atom_id res chain seq x y z
N MET A 1 9.20 -11.86 -39.92
CA MET A 1 8.95 -11.70 -38.46
C MET A 1 9.07 -10.22 -38.15
N ASN A 2 7.93 -9.54 -37.98
CA ASN A 2 7.83 -8.08 -37.91
C ASN A 2 8.21 -7.62 -36.49
N LEU A 3 9.36 -6.94 -36.35
CA LEU A 3 9.94 -6.48 -35.09
C LEU A 3 9.22 -5.24 -34.53
N GLN A 4 7.88 -5.29 -34.46
CA GLN A 4 7.03 -4.20 -34.00
C GLN A 4 7.16 -3.94 -32.48
N TRP A 5 7.78 -4.85 -31.74
CA TRP A 5 8.06 -4.74 -30.30
C TRP A 5 9.16 -3.69 -29.97
N LEU A 6 10.02 -3.36 -30.95
CA LEU A 6 11.07 -2.34 -30.81
C LEU A 6 10.66 -0.99 -31.40
N ALA A 7 9.34 -0.73 -31.52
CA ALA A 7 8.83 0.59 -31.89
C ALA A 7 8.89 1.50 -30.66
N TRP A 8 10.07 2.05 -30.37
CA TRP A 8 10.32 3.08 -29.36
C TRP A 8 9.28 4.22 -29.41
N HIS A 9 8.69 4.46 -30.59
CA HIS A 9 7.66 5.46 -30.81
C HIS A 9 6.28 5.15 -30.20
N ASN A 10 6.00 3.90 -29.82
CA ASN A 10 4.76 3.48 -29.15
C ASN A 10 4.93 3.29 -27.64
N LEU A 11 6.09 3.67 -27.08
CA LEU A 11 6.28 3.68 -25.63
C LEU A 11 5.26 4.65 -25.02
N PRO A 12 4.46 4.23 -24.03
CA PRO A 12 3.41 5.06 -23.42
C PRO A 12 3.96 6.36 -22.82
N TRP A 13 5.26 6.37 -22.47
CA TRP A 13 6.02 7.51 -22.00
C TRP A 13 6.14 8.65 -23.03
N ILE A 14 6.16 8.33 -24.33
CA ILE A 14 6.30 9.31 -25.42
C ILE A 14 4.95 9.85 -25.90
N LYS A 15 3.86 9.08 -25.72
CA LYS A 15 2.49 9.54 -26.01
C LYS A 15 1.81 10.25 -24.82
N ALA A 16 2.50 10.40 -23.69
CA ALA A 16 1.95 11.03 -22.50
C ALA A 16 1.66 12.52 -22.74
N THR A 17 0.40 12.89 -22.56
CA THR A 17 -0.13 14.24 -22.71
C THR A 17 0.45 15.16 -21.62
N GLY A 18 0.58 16.47 -21.89
CA GLY A 18 1.12 17.42 -20.91
C GLY A 18 0.36 17.45 -19.56
N GLY A 19 -0.94 17.11 -19.57
CA GLY A 19 -1.74 16.94 -18.35
C GLY A 19 -1.33 15.74 -17.50
N GLU A 20 -0.98 14.62 -18.14
CA GLU A 20 -0.56 13.38 -17.47
C GLU A 20 0.82 13.55 -16.82
N TRP A 21 1.74 14.25 -17.49
CA TRP A 21 3.04 14.63 -16.94
C TRP A 21 2.92 15.53 -15.71
N ARG A 22 2.05 16.56 -15.76
CA ARG A 22 1.85 17.47 -14.63
C ARG A 22 1.24 16.75 -13.42
N TYR A 23 0.32 15.82 -13.67
CA TYR A 23 -0.26 14.99 -12.63
C TYR A 23 0.79 14.03 -12.02
N ALA A 24 1.60 13.36 -12.85
CA ALA A 24 2.65 12.46 -12.38
C ALA A 24 3.68 13.20 -11.52
N LEU A 25 4.12 14.39 -11.96
CA LEU A 25 5.06 15.22 -11.21
C LEU A 25 4.49 15.67 -9.86
N ARG A 26 3.24 16.16 -9.84
CA ARG A 26 2.57 16.59 -8.60
C ARG A 26 2.41 15.42 -7.62
N ASN A 27 2.05 14.24 -8.12
CA ASN A 27 1.93 13.04 -7.29
C ASN A 27 3.29 12.59 -6.73
N ALA A 28 4.33 12.58 -7.56
CA ALA A 28 5.69 12.24 -7.11
C ALA A 28 6.18 13.19 -6.00
N ILE A 29 5.95 14.50 -6.16
CA ILE A 29 6.27 15.49 -5.14
C ILE A 29 5.46 15.24 -3.86
N ALA A 30 4.17 14.95 -3.97
CA ALA A 30 3.32 14.64 -2.81
C ALA A 30 3.80 13.39 -2.05
N MET A 31 4.19 12.32 -2.76
CA MET A 31 4.76 11.11 -2.16
C MET A 31 6.08 11.39 -1.44
N CYS A 32 6.99 12.14 -2.08
CA CYS A 32 8.28 12.51 -1.46
C CYS A 32 8.09 13.38 -0.23
N LEU A 33 7.16 14.35 -0.26
CA LEU A 33 6.82 15.20 0.88
C LEU A 33 6.21 14.39 2.02
N ALA A 34 5.28 13.49 1.74
CA ALA A 34 4.70 12.61 2.75
C ALA A 34 5.78 11.75 3.44
N LEU A 35 6.75 11.24 2.67
CA LEU A 35 7.86 10.46 3.22
C LEU A 35 8.80 11.33 4.08
N THR A 36 9.17 12.52 3.61
CA THR A 36 10.04 13.44 4.38
C THR A 36 9.38 13.89 5.67
N LEU A 37 8.07 14.17 5.65
CA LEU A 37 7.29 14.43 6.86
C LEU A 37 7.28 13.21 7.79
N ALA A 38 7.05 11.99 7.27
CA ALA A 38 7.04 10.79 8.10
C ALA A 38 8.40 10.54 8.79
N TYR A 39 9.51 10.78 8.11
CA TYR A 39 10.84 10.75 8.72
C TYR A 39 11.06 11.88 9.73
N ALA A 40 10.59 13.10 9.44
CA ALA A 40 10.69 14.23 10.36
C ALA A 40 9.88 14.01 11.65
N LEU A 41 8.73 13.34 11.57
CA LEU A 41 7.89 12.96 12.70
C LEU A 41 8.37 11.69 13.43
N GLN A 42 9.50 11.10 13.01
CA GLN A 42 10.03 9.83 13.54
C GLN A 42 8.97 8.72 13.64
N LEU A 43 8.10 8.59 12.64
CA LEU A 43 7.15 7.48 12.61
C LEU A 43 7.91 6.16 12.50
N ASP A 44 7.55 5.17 13.33
CA ASP A 44 8.11 3.81 13.32
C ASP A 44 8.07 3.13 11.94
N GLN A 45 7.13 3.54 11.08
CA GLN A 45 6.91 2.92 9.77
C GLN A 45 6.62 3.97 8.67
N PRO A 46 7.64 4.72 8.21
CA PRO A 46 7.46 5.82 7.26
C PRO A 46 7.00 5.35 5.87
N TYR A 47 7.23 4.08 5.53
CA TYR A 47 6.75 3.47 4.28
C TYR A 47 5.22 3.53 4.14
N TRP A 48 4.47 3.36 5.24
CA TRP A 48 3.00 3.41 5.18
C TRP A 48 2.46 4.79 4.78
N ALA A 49 3.13 5.86 5.20
CA ALA A 49 2.77 7.23 4.82
C ALA A 49 2.89 7.44 3.30
N MET A 50 3.97 6.93 2.70
CA MET A 50 4.15 6.95 1.24
C MET A 50 3.03 6.17 0.53
N THR A 51 2.72 4.96 0.98
CA THR A 51 1.67 4.15 0.33
C THR A 51 0.29 4.81 0.40
N SER A 52 -0.02 5.53 1.48
CA SER A 52 -1.29 6.25 1.62
C SER A 52 -1.36 7.45 0.67
N ALA A 53 -0.26 8.22 0.56
CA ALA A 53 -0.17 9.30 -0.43
C ALA A 53 -0.33 8.75 -1.86
N ALA A 54 0.24 7.59 -2.16
CA ALA A 54 0.08 6.92 -3.44
C ALA A 54 -1.37 6.57 -3.78
N VAL A 55 -2.13 6.08 -2.80
CA VAL A 55 -3.53 5.69 -2.99
C VAL A 55 -4.45 6.91 -3.14
N VAL A 56 -4.20 7.97 -2.37
CA VAL A 56 -5.00 9.21 -2.44
C VAL A 56 -4.82 9.89 -3.80
N SER A 57 -3.66 9.78 -4.40
CA SER A 57 -3.41 10.46 -5.65
C SER A 57 -4.15 9.87 -6.84
N PHE A 58 -4.60 8.61 -6.82
CA PHE A 58 -5.23 7.95 -7.98
C PHE A 58 -6.26 8.84 -8.70
N PRO A 59 -6.19 8.94 -10.04
CA PRO A 59 -6.97 9.94 -10.80
C PRO A 59 -8.47 9.60 -10.85
N THR A 60 -8.82 8.35 -10.56
CA THR A 60 -10.20 7.86 -10.48
C THR A 60 -10.61 7.68 -9.02
N VAL A 61 -11.60 8.46 -8.58
CA VAL A 61 -12.19 8.40 -7.23
C VAL A 61 -12.60 6.97 -6.84
N GLY A 62 -13.15 6.19 -7.79
CA GLY A 62 -13.54 4.79 -7.56
C GLY A 62 -12.36 3.81 -7.32
N GLY A 63 -11.19 4.09 -7.90
CA GLY A 63 -9.99 3.26 -7.70
C GLY A 63 -9.28 3.54 -6.37
N ALA A 64 -9.32 4.80 -5.91
CA ALA A 64 -8.80 5.19 -4.61
C ALA A 64 -9.64 4.61 -3.46
N ILE A 65 -10.97 4.69 -3.57
CA ILE A 65 -11.91 4.20 -2.56
C ILE A 65 -11.88 2.68 -2.44
N SER A 66 -11.84 1.94 -3.55
CA SER A 66 -11.78 0.47 -3.51
C SER A 66 -10.48 -0.04 -2.87
N LYS A 67 -9.33 0.57 -3.18
CA LYS A 67 -8.05 0.21 -2.57
C LYS A 67 -7.94 0.61 -1.10
N SER A 68 -8.46 1.77 -0.72
CA SER A 68 -8.44 2.20 0.69
C SER A 68 -9.38 1.35 1.54
N LEU A 69 -10.58 1.00 1.04
CA LEU A 69 -11.50 0.08 1.71
C LEU A 69 -10.90 -1.32 1.86
N GLY A 70 -10.23 -1.84 0.84
CA GLY A 70 -9.54 -3.13 0.92
C GLY A 70 -8.49 -3.15 2.05
N ARG A 71 -7.76 -2.06 2.25
CA ARG A 71 -6.80 -1.92 3.36
C ARG A 71 -7.50 -1.88 4.72
N ILE A 72 -8.58 -1.12 4.84
CA ILE A 72 -9.34 -1.00 6.10
C ILE A 72 -9.91 -2.37 6.50
N VAL A 73 -10.59 -3.05 5.58
CA VAL A 73 -11.21 -4.35 5.84
C VAL A 73 -10.13 -5.40 6.15
N GLY A 74 -9.03 -5.43 5.40
CA GLY A 74 -7.91 -6.33 5.67
C GLY A 74 -7.26 -6.10 7.04
N SER A 75 -7.04 -4.84 7.42
CA SER A 75 -6.51 -4.50 8.75
C SER A 75 -7.45 -4.91 9.88
N LEU A 76 -8.76 -4.68 9.73
CA LEU A 76 -9.75 -5.08 10.73
C LEU A 76 -9.82 -6.62 10.86
N LEU A 77 -9.90 -7.32 9.74
CA LEU A 77 -9.93 -8.79 9.72
C LEU A 77 -8.67 -9.43 10.27
N GLY A 78 -7.50 -8.81 10.08
CA GLY A 78 -6.25 -9.26 10.69
C GLY A 78 -6.16 -8.94 12.19
N ALA A 79 -6.59 -7.74 12.59
CA ALA A 79 -6.45 -7.28 13.97
C ALA A 79 -7.43 -7.97 14.95
N SER A 80 -8.67 -8.24 14.54
CA SER A 80 -9.67 -8.86 15.42
C SER A 80 -9.23 -10.21 16.01
N PRO A 81 -8.85 -11.23 15.21
CA PRO A 81 -8.35 -12.50 15.73
C PRO A 81 -7.01 -12.37 16.44
N ALA A 82 -6.11 -11.48 16.00
CA ALA A 82 -4.86 -11.23 16.71
C ALA A 82 -5.09 -10.71 18.15
N LEU A 83 -6.08 -9.82 18.34
CA LEU A 83 -6.48 -9.32 19.66
C LEU A 83 -7.16 -10.40 20.51
N LEU A 84 -8.00 -11.25 19.91
CA LEU A 84 -8.64 -12.37 20.61
C LEU A 84 -7.61 -13.41 21.07
N ILE A 85 -6.65 -13.75 20.21
CA ILE A 85 -5.56 -14.67 20.53
C ILE A 85 -4.69 -14.07 21.63
N ALA A 86 -4.27 -12.81 21.50
CA ALA A 86 -3.49 -12.12 22.53
C ALA A 86 -4.23 -12.11 23.88
N GLY A 87 -5.51 -11.72 23.91
CA GLY A 87 -6.29 -11.67 25.15
C GLY A 87 -6.40 -13.01 25.89
N HIS A 88 -6.46 -14.13 25.17
CA HIS A 88 -6.59 -15.47 25.78
C HIS A 88 -5.27 -16.18 26.06
N THR A 89 -4.18 -15.87 25.32
CA THR A 89 -2.94 -16.67 25.36
C THR A 89 -1.70 -15.92 25.87
N LEU A 90 -1.87 -14.71 26.40
CA LEU A 90 -0.77 -13.91 26.99
C LEU A 90 0.01 -14.64 28.11
N ASN A 91 -0.61 -15.61 28.79
CA ASN A 91 0.01 -16.32 29.91
C ASN A 91 1.02 -17.41 29.47
N GLU A 92 0.98 -17.87 28.21
CA GLU A 92 1.89 -18.90 27.71
C GLU A 92 2.39 -18.57 26.29
N PRO A 93 3.67 -18.16 26.13
CA PRO A 93 4.18 -17.63 24.85
C PRO A 93 4.20 -18.68 23.73
N TRP A 94 4.31 -19.97 24.05
CA TRP A 94 4.28 -21.06 23.07
C TRP A 94 2.89 -21.25 22.46
N LEU A 95 1.84 -21.17 23.27
CA LEU A 95 0.45 -21.26 22.81
C LEU A 95 0.11 -20.06 21.90
N PHE A 96 0.51 -18.85 22.27
CA PHE A 96 0.33 -17.65 21.46
C PHE A 96 0.97 -17.79 20.07
N ALA A 97 2.23 -18.24 20.02
CA ALA A 97 2.95 -18.43 18.76
C ALA A 97 2.26 -19.46 17.85
N PHE A 98 1.73 -20.55 18.41
CA PHE A 98 1.03 -21.58 17.64
C PHE A 98 -0.27 -21.05 17.02
N PHE A 99 -1.09 -20.34 17.79
CA PHE A 99 -2.35 -19.75 17.28
C PHE A 99 -2.09 -18.64 16.26
N MET A 100 -1.10 -17.79 16.48
CA MET A 100 -0.71 -16.75 15.51
C MET A 100 -0.16 -17.34 14.23
N ALA A 101 0.67 -18.38 14.29
CA ALA A 101 1.18 -19.07 13.11
C ALA A 101 0.05 -19.78 12.34
N GLY A 102 -0.87 -20.44 13.04
CA GLY A 102 -2.05 -21.05 12.44
C GLY A 102 -2.95 -20.03 11.76
N TRP A 103 -3.16 -18.87 12.40
CA TRP A 103 -3.91 -17.78 11.80
C TRP A 103 -3.23 -17.22 10.54
N LEU A 104 -1.93 -16.96 10.60
CA LEU A 104 -1.16 -16.50 9.44
C LEU A 104 -1.18 -17.52 8.28
N ALA A 105 -1.13 -18.82 8.58
CA ALA A 105 -1.23 -19.88 7.58
C ALA A 105 -2.63 -19.98 6.95
N LEU A 106 -3.68 -19.58 7.66
CA LEU A 106 -5.04 -19.50 7.11
C LEU A 106 -5.29 -18.22 6.30
N CYS A 107 -4.59 -17.12 6.63
CA CYS A 107 -4.73 -15.84 5.94
C CYS A 107 -3.77 -15.62 4.77
N THR A 108 -2.74 -16.45 4.64
CA THR A 108 -1.78 -16.47 3.51
C THR A 108 -2.38 -17.26 2.36
#